data_AF-A0A4U6RDL1-F1
#
_entry.id   AF-A0A4U6RDL1-F1
#
_cell.length_a   1.000
_cell.length_b   1.000
_cell.length_c   1.000
_cell.angle_alpha   90.00
_cell.angle_beta   90.00
_cell.angle_gamma   90.00
#
_symmetry.space_group_name_H-M   'P 1'
#
loop_
_entity.id
_entity.type
_entity.pdbx_description
1 polymer ?
#
loop_
_entity_poly.entity_id
_entity_poly.type
_entity_poly.pdbx_seq_one_letter_code
_entity_poly.pdbx_strand_id
1 'polypeptide(L)'
;KPGPTAAVIDSQTAPTTQAGGPRGFDPGKRLHGRKRHIVTDTNGLLLAVHVHPANVQDVHGAVPLLEHLREHFPGLQHVFADRVYRGKQLLDALSHCGRRTIDIVQRPPGVKGFQLLPRRWVVERTFAWFGRCRRLSKDFEGSAATEVAWLLVAHLRLLTRRLARLQHAF
;
A
#
# COMPACT_ATOMS: atom_id res chain seq x y z
N LYS A 1 21.17 4.63 -11.82
CA LYS A 1 19.98 4.34 -12.66
C LYS A 1 18.85 5.26 -12.23
N PRO A 2 18.05 5.83 -13.16
CA PRO A 2 16.85 6.56 -12.77
C PRO A 2 15.89 5.61 -12.06
N GLY A 3 15.37 6.03 -10.92
CA GLY A 3 14.44 5.27 -10.07
C GLY A 3 13.53 6.25 -9.31
N PRO A 4 12.46 5.77 -8.68
CA PRO A 4 11.53 6.64 -7.97
C PRO A 4 12.23 7.35 -6.80
N THR A 5 12.00 8.65 -6.68
CA THR A 5 12.49 9.47 -5.55
C THR A 5 11.43 9.66 -4.47
N ALA A 6 10.15 9.41 -4.79
CA ALA A 6 9.04 9.48 -3.85
C ALA A 6 8.06 8.31 -4.02
N ALA A 7 7.47 7.89 -2.90
CA ALA A 7 6.50 6.80 -2.82
C ALA A 7 5.32 7.16 -1.92
N VAL A 8 4.25 6.39 -2.01
CA VAL A 8 3.04 6.54 -1.19
C VAL A 8 2.65 5.17 -0.64
N ILE A 9 2.44 5.07 0.68
CA ILE A 9 2.05 3.85 1.39
C ILE A 9 0.62 3.96 1.92
N ASP A 10 -0.16 2.90 1.78
CA ASP A 10 -1.47 2.78 2.39
C ASP A 10 -1.88 1.30 2.57
N SER A 11 -2.94 1.08 3.34
CA SER A 11 -3.47 -0.23 3.67
C SER A 11 -4.93 -0.37 3.26
N GLN A 12 -5.32 -1.60 2.93
CA GLN A 12 -6.72 -1.98 2.74
C GLN A 12 -6.99 -3.28 3.49
N THR A 13 -7.94 -3.25 4.42
CA THR A 13 -8.46 -4.48 5.03
C THR A 13 -9.51 -5.11 4.12
N ALA A 14 -9.31 -6.39 3.78
CA ALA A 14 -10.23 -7.19 2.98
C ALA A 14 -10.80 -8.34 3.82
N PRO A 15 -12.12 -8.58 3.79
CA PRO A 15 -12.72 -9.70 4.50
C PRO A 15 -12.28 -11.02 3.86
N THR A 16 -11.96 -12.00 4.70
CA THR A 16 -11.64 -13.37 4.24
C THR A 16 -12.89 -14.21 4.06
N THR A 17 -12.82 -15.22 3.22
CA THR A 17 -13.89 -16.22 3.06
C THR A 17 -13.74 -17.41 4.03
N GLN A 18 -14.44 -18.51 3.76
CA GLN A 18 -14.32 -19.77 4.50
C GLN A 18 -12.98 -20.48 4.28
N ALA A 19 -12.22 -20.07 3.25
CA ALA A 19 -10.83 -20.48 3.11
C ALA A 19 -10.10 -20.13 4.41
N GLY A 20 -9.63 -21.15 5.12
CA GLY A 20 -8.97 -21.00 6.41
C GLY A 20 -7.63 -20.26 6.31
N GLY A 21 -6.80 -20.42 7.34
CA GLY A 21 -5.46 -19.81 7.38
C GLY A 21 -5.40 -18.49 8.17
N PRO A 22 -4.23 -17.84 8.19
CA PRO A 22 -3.99 -16.69 9.06
C PRO A 22 -4.91 -15.51 8.72
N ARG A 23 -5.72 -15.08 9.69
CA ARG A 23 -6.62 -13.92 9.61
C ARG A 23 -6.80 -13.30 10.98
N GLY A 24 -7.24 -12.04 11.02
CA GLY A 24 -7.42 -11.28 12.24
C GLY A 24 -8.69 -10.43 12.21
N PHE A 25 -9.12 -9.95 13.36
CA PHE A 25 -10.22 -8.99 13.47
C PHE A 25 -9.68 -7.55 13.38
N ASP A 26 -10.26 -6.76 12.48
CA ASP A 26 -10.02 -5.32 12.39
C ASP A 26 -11.15 -4.57 13.11
N PRO A 27 -10.90 -3.95 14.28
CA PRO A 27 -11.95 -3.24 15.02
C PRO A 27 -12.41 -1.96 14.30
N GLY A 28 -11.54 -1.32 13.51
CA GLY A 28 -11.87 -0.12 12.75
C GLY A 28 -12.78 -0.39 11.56
N LYS A 29 -12.67 -1.58 10.95
CA LYS A 29 -13.53 -2.03 9.85
C LYS A 29 -14.62 -3.01 10.28
N ARG A 30 -14.59 -3.45 11.54
CA ARG A 30 -15.52 -4.42 12.15
C ARG A 30 -15.66 -5.70 11.34
N LEU A 31 -14.54 -6.24 10.86
CA LEU A 31 -14.54 -7.44 10.02
C LEU A 31 -13.34 -8.35 10.32
N HIS A 32 -13.51 -9.65 10.06
CA HIS A 32 -12.42 -10.62 10.07
C HIS A 32 -11.80 -10.73 8.68
N GLY A 33 -10.48 -10.58 8.61
CA GLY A 33 -9.80 -10.67 7.33
C GLY A 33 -8.29 -10.50 7.40
N ARG A 34 -7.74 -10.05 6.28
CA ARG A 34 -6.33 -9.69 6.12
C ARG A 34 -6.21 -8.26 5.64
N LYS A 35 -5.10 -7.63 6.01
CA LYS A 35 -4.75 -6.29 5.58
C LYS A 35 -3.71 -6.37 4.48
N ARG A 36 -3.97 -5.64 3.40
CA ARG A 36 -3.12 -5.51 2.22
C ARG A 36 -2.43 -4.16 2.33
N HIS A 37 -1.14 -4.16 2.64
CA HIS A 37 -0.33 -2.97 2.55
C HIS A 37 0.36 -2.92 1.19
N ILE A 38 0.31 -1.75 0.55
CA ILE A 38 1.01 -1.53 -0.70
C ILE A 38 1.82 -0.23 -0.63
N VAL A 39 2.94 -0.22 -1.34
CA VAL A 39 3.70 0.99 -1.63
C VAL A 39 3.67 1.21 -3.13
N THR A 40 3.40 2.45 -3.53
CA THR A 40 3.43 2.85 -4.94
C THR A 40 4.37 4.01 -5.19
N ASP A 41 4.87 4.14 -6.43
CA ASP A 41 5.48 5.39 -6.90
C ASP A 41 4.42 6.50 -7.07
N THR A 42 4.85 7.68 -7.50
CA THR A 42 3.93 8.81 -7.73
C THR A 42 2.94 8.60 -8.88
N ASN A 43 3.10 7.56 -9.70
CA ASN A 43 2.22 7.17 -10.81
C ASN A 43 1.24 6.04 -10.44
N GLY A 44 1.31 5.55 -9.19
CA GLY A 44 0.52 4.41 -8.72
C GLY A 44 1.04 3.06 -9.20
N LEU A 45 2.34 2.95 -9.50
CA LEU A 45 3.00 1.70 -9.82
C LEU A 45 3.52 1.04 -8.56
N LEU A 46 3.28 -0.27 -8.38
CA LEU A 46 3.68 -0.98 -7.17
C LEU A 46 5.21 -1.00 -7.06
N LEU A 47 5.70 -0.65 -5.87
CA LEU A 47 7.09 -0.82 -5.46
C LEU A 47 7.23 -1.97 -4.46
N ALA A 48 6.22 -2.19 -3.61
CA ALA A 48 6.22 -3.26 -2.62
C ALA A 48 4.78 -3.62 -2.20
N VAL A 49 4.58 -4.87 -1.78
CA VAL A 49 3.30 -5.39 -1.27
C VAL A 49 3.55 -6.30 -0.07
N HIS A 50 2.72 -6.19 0.96
CA HIS A 50 2.75 -7.05 2.12
C HIS A 50 1.33 -7.33 2.59
N VAL A 51 1.03 -8.59 2.92
CA VAL A 51 -0.29 -9.03 3.39
C VAL A 51 -0.13 -9.77 4.71
N HIS A 52 -0.97 -9.42 5.69
CA HIS A 52 -0.94 -10.04 7.02
C HIS A 52 -2.35 -10.08 7.64
N PRO A 53 -2.55 -10.83 8.75
CA PRO A 53 -3.79 -10.81 9.52
C PRO A 53 -4.24 -9.39 9.92
N ALA A 54 -5.54 -9.09 9.84
CA ALA A 54 -6.02 -7.71 9.98
C ALA A 54 -5.93 -7.10 11.39
N ASN A 55 -5.66 -7.91 12.42
CA ASN A 55 -5.44 -7.47 13.80
C ASN A 55 -4.05 -6.85 14.02
N VAL A 56 -3.14 -6.95 13.05
CA VAL A 56 -1.85 -6.25 13.10
C VAL A 56 -2.07 -4.77 12.74
N GLN A 57 -1.50 -3.89 13.55
CA GLN A 57 -1.58 -2.44 13.37
C GLN A 57 -0.78 -1.98 12.15
N ASP A 58 -1.26 -0.94 11.47
CA ASP A 58 -0.67 -0.44 10.22
C ASP A 58 0.79 -0.03 10.36
N VAL A 59 1.15 0.52 11.53
CA VAL A 59 2.54 0.86 11.88
C VAL A 59 3.47 -0.36 11.80
N HIS A 60 3.03 -1.51 12.33
CA HIS A 60 3.81 -2.75 12.28
C HIS A 60 3.78 -3.38 10.88
N GLY A 61 2.63 -3.34 10.21
CA GLY A 61 2.48 -3.83 8.84
C GLY A 61 3.32 -3.09 7.80
N ALA A 62 3.69 -1.83 8.09
CA ALA A 62 4.52 -1.01 7.22
C ALA A 62 6.01 -1.39 7.26
N VAL A 63 6.51 -1.96 8.37
CA VAL A 63 7.95 -2.18 8.57
C VAL A 63 8.59 -3.03 7.47
N PRO A 64 8.05 -4.22 7.10
CA PRO A 64 8.66 -5.06 6.06
C PRO A 64 8.71 -4.37 4.69
N LEU A 65 7.73 -3.50 4.40
CA LEU A 65 7.70 -2.74 3.16
C LEU A 65 8.80 -1.69 3.13
N LEU A 66 8.99 -0.96 4.22
CA LEU A 66 10.02 0.08 4.31
C LEU A 66 11.43 -0.52 4.25
N GLU A 67 11.65 -1.67 4.87
CA GLU A 67 12.89 -2.43 4.76
C GLU A 67 13.15 -2.86 3.30
N HIS A 68 12.13 -3.38 2.61
CA HIS A 68 12.24 -3.73 1.20
C HIS A 68 12.59 -2.52 0.32
N LEU A 69 11.95 -1.36 0.56
CA LEU A 69 12.24 -0.13 -0.18
C LEU A 69 13.68 0.34 0.02
N ARG A 70 14.21 0.22 1.25
CA ARG A 70 15.59 0.60 1.57
C ARG A 70 16.59 -0.16 0.71
N GLU A 71 16.37 -1.47 0.55
CA GLU A 71 17.27 -2.38 -0.15
C GLU A 71 17.19 -2.25 -1.67
N HIS A 72 15.99 -2.09 -2.21
CA HIS A 72 15.76 -2.15 -3.66
C HIS A 72 15.70 -0.76 -4.31
N PHE A 73 15.43 0.30 -3.54
CA PHE A 73 15.28 1.67 -4.02
C PHE A 73 16.17 2.64 -3.22
N PRO A 74 17.52 2.58 -3.39
CA PRO A 74 18.45 3.45 -2.68
C PRO A 74 18.24 4.95 -2.94
N GLY A 75 17.69 5.30 -4.12
CA GLY A 75 17.38 6.68 -4.49
C GLY A 75 16.04 7.23 -4.00
N LEU A 76 15.22 6.40 -3.32
CA LEU A 76 13.93 6.83 -2.76
C LEU A 76 14.18 7.69 -1.51
N GLN A 77 13.69 8.93 -1.52
CA GLN A 77 13.92 9.92 -0.47
C GLN A 77 12.68 10.18 0.39
N HIS A 78 11.48 10.12 -0.21
CA HIS A 78 10.25 10.51 0.47
C HIS A 78 9.18 9.41 0.40
N VAL A 79 8.52 9.12 1.52
CA VAL A 79 7.35 8.25 1.57
C VAL A 79 6.18 8.99 2.20
N PHE A 80 5.13 9.22 1.42
CA PHE A 80 3.88 9.83 1.91
C PHE A 80 2.99 8.77 2.56
N ALA A 81 2.48 9.06 3.75
CA ALA A 81 1.61 8.14 4.50
C ALA A 81 0.46 8.88 5.22
N ASP A 82 -0.62 8.17 5.55
CA ASP A 82 -1.69 8.72 6.39
C ASP A 82 -1.28 8.76 7.88
N ARG A 83 -2.07 9.47 8.70
CA ARG A 83 -1.87 9.61 10.17
C ARG A 83 -1.80 8.28 10.91
N VAL A 84 -2.44 7.22 10.39
CA VAL A 84 -2.40 5.89 11.01
C VAL A 84 -0.98 5.32 11.08
N TYR A 85 -0.07 5.80 10.22
CA TYR A 85 1.34 5.44 10.22
C TYR A 85 2.18 6.31 11.19
N ARG A 86 1.56 7.01 12.14
CA ARG A 86 2.30 7.73 13.18
C ARG A 86 2.65 6.78 14.33
N GLY A 87 3.92 6.66 14.68
CA GLY A 87 4.33 5.94 15.88
C GLY A 87 5.84 5.91 16.07
N LYS A 88 6.28 5.82 17.34
CA LYS A 88 7.70 5.67 17.68
C LYS A 88 8.30 4.42 17.03
N GLN A 89 7.53 3.34 16.93
CA GLN A 89 7.96 2.10 16.24
C GLN A 89 8.26 2.32 14.75
N LEU A 90 7.50 3.17 14.04
CA LEU A 90 7.80 3.48 12.65
C LEU A 90 9.11 4.27 12.58
N LEU A 91 9.28 5.26 13.46
CA LEU A 91 10.51 6.04 13.57
C LEU A 91 11.71 5.16 13.94
N ASP A 92 11.53 4.16 14.81
CA ASP A 92 12.57 3.20 15.20
C ASP A 92 12.91 2.26 14.04
N ALA A 93 11.92 1.71 13.32
CA ALA A 93 12.14 0.93 12.10
C ALA A 93 12.83 1.76 11.00
N LEU A 94 12.55 3.05 10.95
CA LEU A 94 13.17 4.00 10.04
C LEU A 94 14.52 4.54 10.52
N SER A 95 14.87 4.40 11.79
CA SER A 95 16.08 5.00 12.36
C SER A 95 17.35 4.49 11.67
N HIS A 96 17.28 3.29 11.08
CA HIS A 96 18.35 2.66 10.31
C HIS A 96 18.19 2.86 8.79
N CYS A 97 17.11 3.51 8.33
CA CYS A 97 16.77 3.69 6.92
C CYS A 97 17.40 4.92 6.25
N GLY A 98 18.30 5.64 6.92
CA GLY A 98 19.04 6.78 6.36
C GLY A 98 18.21 8.06 6.25
N ARG A 99 18.58 8.98 5.34
CA ARG A 99 17.96 10.32 5.16
C ARG A 99 16.50 10.33 4.65
N ARG A 100 15.82 9.18 4.62
CA ARG A 100 14.47 9.06 4.05
C ARG A 100 13.46 9.67 5.00
N THR A 101 12.58 10.53 4.50
CA THR A 101 11.50 11.10 5.31
C THR A 101 10.21 10.32 5.07
N ILE A 102 9.50 10.03 6.17
CA ILE A 102 8.08 9.67 6.09
C ILE A 102 7.28 10.93 6.38
N ASP A 103 6.63 11.42 5.34
CA ASP A 103 5.81 12.61 5.40
C ASP A 103 4.37 12.16 5.70
N ILE A 104 3.97 12.35 6.96
CA ILE A 104 2.58 12.09 7.36
C ILE A 104 1.71 13.21 6.80
N VAL A 105 0.97 12.91 5.73
CA VAL A 105 0.13 13.88 5.04
C VAL A 105 -1.16 14.06 5.82
N GLN A 106 -1.30 15.22 6.46
CA GLN A 106 -2.46 15.55 7.29
C GLN A 106 -3.26 16.69 6.69
N ARG A 107 -4.55 16.68 7.01
CA ARG A 107 -5.38 17.85 6.81
C ARG A 107 -4.90 18.97 7.73
N PRO A 108 -4.66 20.19 7.22
CA PRO A 108 -4.38 21.35 8.05
C PRO A 108 -5.51 21.58 9.06
N PRO A 109 -5.20 21.89 10.32
CA PRO A 109 -6.22 22.20 11.32
C PRO A 109 -7.06 23.41 10.86
N GLY A 110 -8.38 23.35 11.07
CA GLY A 110 -9.30 24.46 10.79
C GLY A 110 -9.97 24.44 9.41
N VAL A 111 -9.62 23.52 8.51
CA VAL A 111 -10.28 23.42 7.19
C VAL A 111 -11.59 22.62 7.29
N LYS A 112 -12.72 23.27 6.94
CA LYS A 112 -14.05 22.63 6.78
C LYS A 112 -14.26 22.18 5.32
N GLY A 113 -15.04 21.13 5.09
CA GLY A 113 -15.37 20.63 3.73
C GLY A 113 -14.45 19.51 3.24
N PHE A 114 -14.26 19.34 1.93
CA PHE A 114 -13.30 18.40 1.32
C PHE A 114 -12.03 19.17 0.90
N GLN A 115 -10.85 18.59 1.11
CA GLN A 115 -9.59 19.17 0.66
C GLN A 115 -8.75 18.04 0.09
N LEU A 116 -8.30 18.22 -1.14
CA LEU A 116 -7.40 17.29 -1.77
C LEU A 116 -6.06 17.33 -1.04
N LEU A 117 -5.70 16.23 -0.37
CA LEU A 117 -4.37 16.06 0.20
C LEU A 117 -3.42 15.63 -0.94
N PRO A 118 -2.37 16.41 -1.25
CA PRO A 118 -1.46 16.08 -2.33
C PRO A 118 -0.87 14.66 -2.15
N ARG A 119 -0.74 13.93 -3.26
CA ARG A 119 -0.09 12.61 -3.38
C ARG A 119 -0.77 11.42 -2.66
N ARG A 120 -1.56 11.62 -1.60
CA ARG A 120 -2.22 10.53 -0.86
C ARG A 120 -3.20 9.72 -1.71
N TRP A 121 -3.94 10.40 -2.59
CA TRP A 121 -4.93 9.77 -3.47
C TRP A 121 -4.34 8.78 -4.49
N VAL A 122 -3.01 8.79 -4.72
CA VAL A 122 -2.36 7.95 -5.74
C VAL A 122 -2.45 6.47 -5.37
N VAL A 123 -2.16 6.12 -4.12
CA VAL A 123 -2.22 4.73 -3.63
C VAL A 123 -3.67 4.27 -3.45
N GLU A 124 -4.55 5.16 -2.97
CA GLU A 124 -5.99 4.90 -2.86
C GLU A 124 -6.61 4.59 -4.24
N ARG A 125 -6.22 5.34 -5.28
CA ARG A 125 -6.61 5.07 -6.67
C ARG A 125 -6.07 3.72 -7.17
N THR A 126 -4.89 3.32 -6.70
CA THR A 126 -4.32 2.01 -7.05
C THR A 126 -5.16 0.86 -6.47
N PHE A 127 -5.60 0.98 -5.21
CA PHE A 127 -6.59 0.06 -4.65
C PHE A 127 -7.91 0.08 -5.43
N ALA A 128 -8.40 1.25 -5.85
CA ALA A 128 -9.60 1.34 -6.68
C ALA A 128 -9.44 0.60 -8.03
N TRP A 129 -8.25 0.64 -8.64
CA TRP A 129 -7.97 -0.16 -9.84
C TRP A 129 -7.91 -1.67 -9.56
N PHE A 130 -7.37 -2.08 -8.41
CA PHE A 130 -7.42 -3.49 -7.98
C PHE A 130 -8.86 -3.98 -7.79
N GLY A 131 -9.79 -3.10 -7.40
CA GLY A 131 -11.23 -3.40 -7.36
C GLY A 131 -11.83 -3.84 -8.72
N ARG A 132 -11.18 -3.53 -9.85
CA ARG A 132 -11.58 -4.04 -11.17
C ARG A 132 -11.22 -5.52 -11.38
N CYS A 133 -10.34 -6.06 -10.55
CA CYS A 133 -10.08 -7.49 -10.48
C CYS A 133 -11.04 -8.10 -9.46
N ARG A 134 -12.15 -8.70 -9.92
CA ARG A 134 -13.19 -9.27 -9.02
C ARG A 134 -12.63 -10.25 -7.99
N ARG A 135 -11.52 -10.93 -8.32
CA ARG A 135 -10.81 -11.83 -7.40
C ARG A 135 -10.33 -11.13 -6.13
N LEU A 136 -10.03 -9.84 -6.17
CA LEU A 136 -9.60 -9.05 -5.02
C LEU A 136 -10.74 -8.37 -4.26
N SER A 137 -12.01 -8.57 -4.64
CA SER A 137 -13.17 -7.98 -3.95
C SER A 137 -13.30 -8.44 -2.49
N LYS A 138 -12.85 -9.66 -2.23
CA LYS A 138 -12.62 -10.24 -0.91
C LYS A 138 -11.29 -10.98 -0.99
N ASP A 139 -10.85 -11.46 0.16
CA ASP A 139 -9.72 -12.38 0.19
C ASP A 139 -10.23 -13.83 0.21
N PHE A 140 -10.03 -14.51 -0.91
CA PHE A 140 -10.47 -15.89 -1.11
C PHE A 140 -9.37 -16.91 -0.82
N GLU A 141 -8.16 -16.47 -0.46
CA GLU A 141 -6.99 -17.33 -0.47
C GLU A 141 -6.75 -18.00 0.89
N GLY A 142 -6.17 -19.19 0.90
CA GLY A 142 -5.75 -19.86 2.15
C GLY A 142 -4.50 -19.27 2.79
N SER A 143 -3.66 -18.56 2.01
CA SER A 143 -2.38 -18.01 2.48
C SER A 143 -2.21 -16.54 2.09
N ALA A 144 -1.47 -15.79 2.91
CA ALA A 144 -1.11 -14.40 2.59
C ALA A 144 -0.22 -14.30 1.33
N ALA A 145 0.63 -15.30 1.09
CA ALA A 145 1.50 -15.32 -0.10
C ALA A 145 0.70 -15.42 -1.41
N THR A 146 -0.36 -16.23 -1.43
CA THR A 146 -1.25 -16.33 -2.59
C THR A 146 -2.01 -15.02 -2.82
N GLU A 147 -2.43 -14.34 -1.74
CA GLU A 147 -3.07 -13.03 -1.85
C GLU A 147 -2.11 -11.96 -2.40
N VAL A 148 -0.84 -11.97 -1.97
CA VAL A 148 0.22 -11.13 -2.56
C VAL A 148 0.36 -11.41 -4.06
N ALA A 149 0.37 -12.68 -4.47
CA ALA A 149 0.46 -13.05 -5.88
C ALA A 149 -0.72 -12.47 -6.70
N TRP A 150 -1.95 -12.50 -6.17
CA TRP A 150 -3.10 -11.90 -6.84
C TRP A 150 -3.03 -10.38 -6.97
N LEU A 151 -2.49 -9.69 -5.95
CA LEU A 151 -2.21 -8.25 -6.03
C LEU A 151 -1.21 -7.94 -7.16
N LEU A 152 -0.14 -8.72 -7.26
CA LEU A 152 0.85 -8.59 -8.34
C LEU A 152 0.23 -8.88 -9.72
N VAL A 153 -0.58 -9.93 -9.85
CA VAL A 153 -1.31 -10.22 -11.11
C VAL A 153 -2.25 -9.09 -11.50
N ALA A 154 -2.98 -8.51 -10.54
CA ALA A 154 -3.84 -7.36 -10.80
C ALA A 154 -3.04 -6.13 -11.26
N HIS A 155 -1.85 -5.93 -10.67
CA HIS A 155 -0.93 -4.87 -11.08
C HIS A 155 -0.35 -5.09 -12.48
N LEU A 156 0.08 -6.31 -12.81
CA LEU A 156 0.56 -6.66 -14.14
C LEU A 156 -0.52 -6.39 -15.20
N ARG A 157 -1.77 -6.80 -14.96
CA ARG A 157 -2.91 -6.48 -15.84
C ARG A 157 -3.13 -4.97 -16.03
N LEU A 158 -2.85 -4.15 -15.02
CA LEU A 158 -2.89 -2.70 -15.14
C LEU A 158 -1.76 -2.18 -16.03
N LEU A 159 -0.52 -2.63 -15.77
CA LEU A 159 0.67 -2.24 -16.53
C LEU A 159 0.55 -2.60 -18.01
N THR A 160 0.17 -3.84 -18.34
CA THR A 160 0.03 -4.30 -19.73
C THR A 160 -0.96 -3.42 -20.51
N ARG A 161 -2.09 -3.04 -19.90
CA ARG A 161 -3.07 -2.15 -20.54
C ARG A 161 -2.54 -0.73 -20.76
N ARG A 162 -1.70 -0.22 -19.84
CA ARG A 162 -1.06 1.10 -20.01
C ARG A 162 -0.04 1.06 -21.14
N LEU A 163 0.79 0.02 -21.18
CA LEU A 163 1.79 -0.16 -22.24
C LEU A 163 1.13 -0.25 -23.61
N ALA A 164 0.08 -1.08 -23.76
CA ALA A 164 -0.64 -1.19 -25.03
C ALA A 164 -1.20 0.17 -25.50
N ARG A 165 -1.75 0.99 -24.59
CA ARG A 165 -2.25 2.33 -24.94
C ARG A 165 -1.15 3.29 -25.37
N LEU A 166 0.04 3.20 -24.79
CA LEU A 166 1.18 4.01 -25.21
C LEU A 166 1.67 3.61 -26.61
N GLN A 167 1.62 2.33 -26.95
CA GLN A 167 2.00 1.85 -28.28
C GLN A 167 1.05 2.31 -29.40
N HIS A 168 -0.20 2.60 -29.08
CA HIS A 168 -1.20 3.12 -30.02
C HIS A 168 -1.34 4.64 -30.02
N ALA A 169 -0.50 5.35 -29.25
CA ALA A 169 -0.50 6.81 -29.17
C ALA A 169 0.52 7.49 -30.11
N PHE A 170 1.21 6.69 -30.93
CA PHE A 170 2.12 7.08 -32.00
C PHE A 170 1.62 6.52 -33.33
#